data_AF-A0A960ZUT6-F1
#
_entry.id   AF-A0A960ZUT6-F1
#
_cell.length_a   1.000
_cell.length_b   1.000
_cell.length_c   1.000
_cell.angle_alpha   90.00
_cell.angle_beta   90.00
_cell.angle_gamma   90.00
#
_symmetry.space_group_name_H-M   'P 1'
#
loop_
_entity.id
_entity.type
_entity.pdbx_description
1 polymer ?
#
loop_
_entity_poly.entity_id
_entity_poly.type
_entity_poly.pdbx_seq_one_letter_code
_entity_poly.pdbx_strand_id
1 'polypeptide(L)'
;VRQNNGEVANMMGAQSNIDGARIGGSYSLLKVFLWAIPILGFIGTVMGLSSAIGSINLNTEDMGEIMGSIGKVTSGLGTAFDTTLLGLVLAMLLNFPMNAVVKAEDDNLNNIDAFCNEILLPRLNDGGGIAGGDTGGMMDTLVKAVANAQKEFLVDLNALSKNVKEQVENLDKRAAAHQERVDTEFANALNRMREDMTNAIKDSVKTTTDYTRALSSGIQSLNNVLAQLGEKQVIIHQVKKKGWFSKD
;
A
#
# COMPACT_ATOMS: atom_id res chain seq x y z
N VAL A 1 9.97 -24.08 -45.96
CA VAL A 1 9.14 -24.59 -44.84
C VAL A 1 10.10 -24.99 -43.74
N ARG A 2 10.09 -24.30 -42.59
CA ARG A 2 11.11 -24.48 -41.54
C ARG A 2 10.94 -25.85 -40.89
N GLN A 3 12.03 -26.61 -40.77
CA GLN A 3 12.05 -28.02 -40.37
C GLN A 3 12.28 -28.25 -38.87
N ASN A 4 12.27 -27.19 -38.05
CA ASN A 4 12.55 -27.30 -36.62
C ASN A 4 11.33 -26.91 -35.77
N ASN A 5 10.58 -27.91 -35.34
CA ASN A 5 9.33 -27.74 -34.59
C ASN A 5 9.57 -27.07 -33.22
N GLY A 6 10.76 -27.20 -32.64
CA GLY A 6 11.14 -26.50 -31.40
C GLY A 6 11.34 -24.99 -31.59
N GLU A 7 11.83 -24.57 -32.75
CA GLU A 7 11.97 -23.14 -33.09
C GLU A 7 10.58 -22.49 -33.24
N VAL A 8 9.63 -23.20 -33.84
CA VAL A 8 8.25 -22.73 -34.01
C VAL A 8 7.55 -22.59 -32.65
N ALA A 9 7.67 -23.58 -31.76
CA ALA A 9 7.10 -23.50 -30.41
C ALA A 9 7.67 -22.31 -29.60
N ASN A 10 9.00 -22.12 -29.64
CA ASN A 10 9.64 -20.98 -28.98
C ASN A 10 9.21 -19.63 -29.58
N MET A 11 9.07 -19.54 -30.91
CA MET A 11 8.60 -18.32 -31.57
C MET A 11 7.14 -18.02 -31.23
N MET A 12 6.28 -19.03 -31.15
CA MET A 12 4.88 -18.89 -30.75
C MET A 12 4.75 -18.41 -29.30
N GLY A 13 5.51 -18.99 -28.37
CA GLY A 13 5.54 -18.53 -26.98
C GLY A 13 6.06 -17.09 -26.84
N ALA A 14 7.07 -16.71 -27.63
CA ALA A 14 7.56 -15.33 -27.65
C ALA A 14 6.50 -14.34 -28.19
N GLN A 15 5.77 -14.72 -29.24
CA GLN A 15 4.70 -13.90 -29.80
C GLN A 15 3.50 -13.77 -28.86
N SER A 16 3.08 -14.86 -28.21
CA SER A 16 2.05 -14.83 -27.17
C SER A 16 2.38 -13.83 -26.05
N ASN A 17 3.63 -13.85 -25.55
CA ASN A 17 4.06 -12.91 -24.52
C ASN A 17 4.05 -11.44 -25.01
N ILE A 18 4.42 -11.20 -26.27
CA ILE A 18 4.35 -9.87 -26.88
C ILE A 18 2.89 -9.40 -27.01
N ASP A 19 1.99 -10.28 -27.43
CA ASP A 19 0.56 -9.97 -27.56
C ASP A 19 -0.09 -9.73 -26.20
N GLY A 20 0.24 -10.51 -25.17
CA GLY A 20 -0.19 -10.26 -23.80
C GLY A 20 0.28 -8.90 -23.27
N ALA A 21 1.56 -8.55 -23.48
CA ALA A 21 2.09 -7.24 -23.13
C ALA A 21 1.39 -6.10 -23.89
N ARG A 22 1.01 -6.33 -25.16
CA ARG A 22 0.28 -5.38 -26.00
C ARG A 22 -1.16 -5.17 -25.51
N ILE A 23 -1.87 -6.22 -25.10
CA ILE A 23 -3.19 -6.11 -24.48
C ILE A 23 -3.10 -5.23 -23.22
N GLY A 24 -2.16 -5.54 -22.32
CA GLY A 24 -1.93 -4.75 -21.11
C GLY A 24 -1.61 -3.28 -21.39
N GLY A 25 -0.78 -3.01 -22.41
CA GLY A 25 -0.42 -1.67 -22.84
C GLY A 25 -1.59 -0.88 -23.46
N SER A 26 -2.46 -1.54 -24.22
CA SER A 26 -3.57 -0.90 -24.95
C SER A 26 -4.61 -0.27 -24.01
N TYR A 27 -4.80 -0.86 -22.82
CA TYR A 27 -5.73 -0.34 -21.81
C TYR A 27 -5.10 0.62 -20.79
N SER A 28 -3.78 0.83 -20.86
CA SER A 28 -3.05 1.67 -19.89
C SER A 28 -3.63 3.10 -19.83
N LEU A 29 -3.86 3.72 -20.99
CA LEU A 29 -4.41 5.08 -21.08
C LEU A 29 -5.83 5.17 -20.49
N LEU A 30 -6.69 4.19 -20.80
CA LEU A 30 -8.05 4.13 -20.28
C LEU A 30 -8.08 3.95 -18.75
N LYS A 31 -7.17 3.15 -18.19
CA LYS A 31 -7.01 2.98 -16.73
C LYS A 31 -6.60 4.29 -16.06
N VAL A 32 -5.74 5.09 -16.70
CA VAL A 32 -5.37 6.43 -16.19
C VAL A 32 -6.58 7.37 -16.16
N PHE A 33 -7.40 7.38 -17.21
CA PHE A 33 -8.64 8.18 -17.20
C PHE A 33 -9.61 7.74 -16.11
N LEU A 34 -9.83 6.43 -15.95
CA LEU A 34 -10.70 5.91 -14.88
C LEU A 34 -10.17 6.24 -13.48
N TRP A 35 -8.85 6.23 -13.29
CA TRP A 35 -8.19 6.65 -12.06
C TRP A 35 -8.33 8.16 -11.79
N ALA A 36 -8.43 8.98 -12.83
CA ALA A 36 -8.57 10.44 -12.70
C ALA A 36 -10.00 10.89 -12.35
N ILE A 37 -11.05 10.09 -12.61
CA ILE A 37 -12.45 10.49 -12.38
C ILE A 37 -12.72 10.90 -10.91
N PRO A 38 -12.27 10.16 -9.88
CA PRO A 38 -12.46 10.58 -8.49
C PRO A 38 -11.76 11.92 -8.15
N ILE A 39 -10.58 12.14 -8.72
CA ILE A 39 -9.82 13.38 -8.53
C ILE A 39 -10.55 14.56 -9.20
N LEU A 40 -11.09 14.36 -10.41
CA LEU A 40 -11.92 15.35 -11.10
C LEU A 40 -13.20 15.66 -10.31
N GLY A 41 -13.85 14.65 -9.71
CA GLY A 41 -14.98 14.85 -8.81
C GLY A 41 -14.62 15.74 -7.61
N PHE A 42 -13.48 15.45 -6.97
CA PHE A 42 -12.95 16.27 -5.88
C PHE A 42 -12.60 17.70 -6.31
N ILE A 43 -12.06 17.90 -7.50
CA ILE A 43 -11.84 19.25 -8.03
C ILE A 43 -13.17 19.99 -8.20
N GLY A 44 -14.22 19.30 -8.67
CA GLY A 44 -15.57 19.83 -8.77
C GLY A 44 -16.14 20.30 -7.44
N THR A 45 -15.93 19.53 -6.35
CA THR A 45 -16.35 19.98 -5.01
C THR A 45 -15.56 21.17 -4.51
N VAL A 46 -14.24 21.17 -4.70
CA VAL A 46 -13.39 22.32 -4.28
C VAL A 46 -13.82 23.59 -5.00
N MET A 47 -14.12 23.52 -6.31
CA MET A 47 -14.65 24.67 -7.05
C MET A 47 -16.04 25.10 -6.56
N GLY A 48 -16.96 24.16 -6.35
CA GLY A 48 -18.31 24.45 -5.85
C GLY A 48 -18.30 25.09 -4.45
N LEU A 49 -17.46 24.57 -3.56
CA LEU A 49 -17.25 25.12 -2.22
C LEU A 49 -16.58 26.49 -2.26
N SER A 50 -15.57 26.69 -3.12
CA SER A 50 -14.89 27.97 -3.27
C SER A 50 -15.86 29.07 -3.72
N SER A 51 -16.72 28.78 -4.71
CA SER A 51 -17.75 29.70 -5.17
C SER A 51 -18.81 29.96 -4.09
N ALA A 52 -19.22 28.93 -3.35
CA ALA A 52 -20.21 29.06 -2.28
C ALA A 52 -19.68 29.98 -1.16
N ILE A 53 -18.46 29.74 -0.68
CA ILE A 53 -17.84 30.52 0.40
C ILE A 53 -17.55 31.96 -0.06
N GLY A 54 -17.09 32.16 -1.30
CA GLY A 54 -16.84 33.49 -1.86
C GLY A 54 -18.10 34.35 -2.02
N SER A 55 -19.29 33.74 -2.00
CA SER A 55 -20.58 34.44 -2.11
C SER A 55 -21.13 34.97 -0.78
N ILE A 56 -20.46 34.66 0.35
CA ILE A 56 -20.87 35.12 1.68
C ILE A 56 -20.50 36.60 1.83
N ASN A 57 -21.51 37.47 1.85
CA ASN A 57 -21.32 38.87 2.19
C ASN A 57 -21.47 39.06 3.70
N LEU A 58 -20.35 39.18 4.40
CA LEU A 58 -20.31 39.46 5.85
C LEU A 58 -20.23 40.96 6.19
N ASN A 59 -20.18 41.83 5.18
CA ASN A 59 -20.01 43.28 5.37
C ASN A 59 -21.34 44.02 5.57
N THR A 60 -22.46 43.30 5.61
CA THR A 60 -23.81 43.84 5.73
C THR A 60 -24.35 43.63 7.13
N GLU A 61 -24.86 44.68 7.77
CA GLU A 61 -25.48 44.61 9.10
C GLU A 61 -26.89 43.99 9.07
N ASP A 62 -27.45 43.80 7.86
CA ASP A 62 -28.77 43.23 7.68
C ASP A 62 -28.74 41.70 7.85
N MET A 63 -29.31 41.25 8.96
CA MET A 63 -29.34 39.83 9.34
C MET A 63 -30.14 38.97 8.34
N GLY A 64 -31.07 39.58 7.57
CA GLY A 64 -31.78 38.90 6.49
C GLY A 64 -30.88 38.56 5.29
N GLU A 65 -29.95 39.44 4.94
CA GLU A 65 -28.99 39.21 3.86
C GLU A 65 -27.94 38.16 4.26
N ILE A 66 -27.51 38.16 5.52
CA ILE A 66 -26.63 37.13 6.08
C ILE A 66 -27.31 35.75 6.00
N MET A 67 -28.56 35.64 6.45
CA MET A 67 -29.31 34.37 6.41
C MET A 67 -29.51 33.88 4.96
N GLY A 68 -29.78 34.81 4.03
CA GLY A 68 -29.88 34.51 2.60
C GLY A 68 -28.56 34.04 1.99
N SER A 69 -27.42 34.62 2.42
CA SER A 69 -26.08 34.21 1.98
C SER A 69 -25.74 32.79 2.46
N ILE A 70 -26.10 32.43 3.69
CA ILE A 70 -25.92 31.08 4.24
C ILE A 70 -26.78 30.07 3.48
N GLY A 71 -28.03 30.41 3.15
CA GLY A 71 -28.89 29.56 2.34
C GLY A 71 -28.29 29.24 0.96
N LYS A 72 -27.67 30.23 0.30
CA LYS A 72 -26.95 30.04 -0.96
C LYS A 72 -25.72 29.13 -0.79
N VAL A 73 -24.98 29.28 0.31
CA VAL A 73 -23.84 28.40 0.63
C VAL A 73 -24.28 26.96 0.80
N THR A 74 -25.33 26.72 1.59
CA THR A 74 -25.86 25.37 1.82
C THR A 74 -26.33 24.73 0.52
N SER A 75 -26.96 25.48 -0.38
CA SER A 75 -27.35 25.01 -1.71
C SER A 75 -26.14 24.70 -2.61
N GLY A 76 -25.13 25.56 -2.61
CA GLY A 76 -23.89 25.36 -3.38
C GLY A 76 -23.09 24.15 -2.90
N LEU A 77 -23.07 23.92 -1.58
CA LEU A 77 -22.46 22.77 -0.94
C LEU A 77 -23.17 21.46 -1.33
N GLY A 78 -24.50 21.45 -1.37
CA GLY A 78 -25.27 20.29 -1.88
C GLY A 78 -24.91 19.94 -3.33
N THR A 79 -24.90 20.95 -4.20
CA THR A 79 -24.55 20.76 -5.63
C THR A 79 -23.11 20.25 -5.82
N ALA A 80 -22.18 20.76 -5.01
CA ALA A 80 -20.80 20.29 -5.00
C ALA A 80 -20.72 18.78 -4.64
N PHE A 81 -21.40 18.36 -3.57
CA PHE A 81 -21.44 16.96 -3.16
C PHE A 81 -22.07 16.06 -4.23
N ASP A 82 -23.19 16.47 -4.83
CA ASP A 82 -23.85 15.71 -5.90
C ASP A 82 -22.93 15.48 -7.09
N THR A 83 -22.11 16.48 -7.43
CA THR A 83 -21.14 16.38 -8.54
C THR A 83 -20.08 15.31 -8.26
N THR A 84 -19.59 15.19 -7.02
CA THR A 84 -18.66 14.11 -6.63
C THR A 84 -19.35 12.76 -6.59
N LEU A 85 -20.56 12.68 -6.03
CA LEU A 85 -21.32 11.44 -5.98
C LEU A 85 -21.56 10.89 -7.38
N LEU A 86 -22.01 11.76 -8.32
CA LEU A 86 -22.20 11.40 -9.71
C LEU A 86 -20.90 10.90 -10.36
N GLY A 87 -19.78 11.60 -10.12
CA GLY A 87 -18.47 11.19 -10.62
C GLY A 87 -18.03 9.82 -10.12
N LEU A 88 -18.21 9.52 -8.83
CA LEU A 88 -17.87 8.22 -8.25
C LEU A 88 -18.77 7.09 -8.77
N VAL A 89 -20.07 7.34 -8.91
CA VAL A 89 -21.02 6.35 -9.47
C VAL A 89 -20.65 6.02 -10.92
N LEU A 90 -20.35 7.03 -11.74
CA LEU A 90 -19.90 6.82 -13.12
C LEU A 90 -18.55 6.10 -13.18
N ALA A 91 -17.60 6.46 -12.31
CA ALA A 91 -16.31 5.78 -12.23
C ALA A 91 -16.47 4.29 -11.89
N MET A 92 -17.38 3.96 -10.96
CA MET A 92 -17.69 2.57 -10.60
C MET A 92 -18.36 1.83 -11.77
N LEU A 93 -19.36 2.46 -12.41
CA LEU A 93 -20.07 1.87 -13.55
C LEU A 93 -19.18 1.62 -14.75
N LEU A 94 -18.15 2.45 -14.98
CA LEU A 94 -17.21 2.27 -16.08
C LEU A 94 -16.07 1.30 -15.75
N ASN A 95 -15.61 1.25 -14.50
CA ASN A 95 -14.53 0.35 -14.09
C ASN A 95 -14.93 -1.12 -14.23
N PHE A 96 -16.16 -1.48 -13.88
CA PHE A 96 -16.60 -2.88 -13.91
C PHE A 96 -16.55 -3.51 -15.32
N PRO A 97 -17.23 -2.96 -16.35
CA PRO A 97 -17.20 -3.53 -17.70
C PRO A 97 -15.81 -3.45 -18.32
N MET A 98 -15.04 -2.39 -18.04
CA MET A 98 -13.66 -2.26 -18.49
C MET A 98 -12.81 -3.44 -18.01
N ASN A 99 -12.83 -3.73 -16.71
CA ASN A 99 -12.06 -4.85 -16.17
C ASN A 99 -12.57 -6.21 -16.68
N ALA A 100 -13.88 -6.33 -16.96
CA ALA A 100 -14.44 -7.54 -17.56
C ALA A 100 -13.94 -7.77 -19.00
N VAL A 101 -13.85 -6.72 -19.83
CA VAL A 101 -13.33 -6.81 -21.20
C VAL A 101 -11.84 -7.16 -21.19
N VAL A 102 -11.05 -6.49 -20.35
CA VAL A 102 -9.60 -6.80 -20.21
C VAL A 102 -9.41 -8.27 -19.83
N LYS A 103 -10.19 -8.76 -18.85
CA LYS A 103 -10.16 -10.16 -18.45
C LYS A 103 -10.56 -11.11 -19.59
N ALA A 104 -11.61 -10.77 -20.34
CA ALA A 104 -12.05 -11.59 -21.46
C ALA A 104 -11.02 -11.67 -22.59
N GLU A 105 -10.26 -10.60 -22.84
CA GLU A 105 -9.16 -10.62 -23.81
C GLU A 105 -7.98 -11.46 -23.34
N ASP A 106 -7.58 -11.36 -22.06
CA ASP A 106 -6.56 -12.23 -21.47
C ASP A 106 -6.97 -13.71 -21.53
N ASP A 107 -8.22 -14.02 -21.15
CA ASP A 107 -8.76 -15.38 -21.19
C ASP A 107 -8.83 -15.90 -22.65
N ASN A 108 -9.17 -15.04 -23.62
CA ASN A 108 -9.14 -15.39 -25.04
C ASN A 108 -7.73 -15.68 -25.57
N LEU A 109 -6.73 -14.87 -25.18
CA LEU A 109 -5.34 -15.11 -25.55
C LEU A 109 -4.83 -16.45 -24.97
N ASN A 110 -5.15 -16.73 -23.71
CA ASN A 110 -4.85 -18.03 -23.09
C ASN A 110 -5.50 -19.21 -23.83
N ASN A 111 -6.74 -19.07 -24.31
CA ASN A 111 -7.41 -20.11 -25.10
C ASN A 111 -6.71 -20.34 -26.45
N ILE A 112 -6.26 -19.26 -27.11
CA ILE A 112 -5.49 -19.35 -28.35
C ILE A 112 -4.16 -20.06 -28.11
N ASP A 113 -3.47 -19.75 -27.02
CA ASP A 113 -2.21 -20.41 -26.65
C ASP A 113 -2.39 -21.89 -26.34
N ALA A 114 -3.46 -22.24 -25.62
CA ALA A 114 -3.82 -23.64 -25.38
C ALA A 114 -4.09 -24.38 -26.70
N PHE A 115 -4.89 -23.79 -27.60
CA PHE A 115 -5.18 -24.37 -28.91
C PHE A 115 -3.89 -24.57 -29.76
N CYS A 116 -3.01 -23.58 -29.74
CA CYS A 116 -1.74 -23.63 -30.44
C CYS A 116 -0.85 -24.78 -29.93
N ASN A 117 -0.75 -24.95 -28.61
CA ASN A 117 0.10 -25.97 -28.00
C ASN A 117 -0.49 -27.37 -28.06
N GLU A 118 -1.80 -27.54 -27.87
CA GLU A 118 -2.44 -28.84 -27.76
C GLU A 118 -2.84 -29.44 -29.12
N ILE A 119 -3.23 -28.61 -30.09
CA ILE A 119 -3.79 -29.10 -31.36
C ILE A 119 -2.85 -28.79 -32.53
N LEU A 120 -2.29 -27.58 -32.57
CA LEU A 120 -1.56 -27.09 -33.72
C LEU A 120 -0.12 -27.63 -33.77
N LEU A 121 0.61 -27.58 -32.64
CA LEU A 121 1.99 -28.11 -32.55
C LEU A 121 2.08 -29.62 -32.82
N PRO A 122 1.21 -30.50 -32.26
CA PRO A 122 1.28 -31.93 -32.55
C PRO A 122 1.00 -32.26 -34.01
N ARG A 123 0.04 -31.57 -34.65
CA ARG A 123 -0.28 -31.77 -36.07
C ARG A 123 0.83 -31.30 -37.02
N LEU A 124 1.57 -30.26 -36.65
CA LEU A 124 2.76 -29.83 -37.38
C LEU A 124 3.92 -30.82 -37.21
N ASN A 125 4.01 -31.50 -36.07
CA ASN A 125 5.00 -32.54 -35.81
C ASN A 125 4.74 -33.82 -36.61
N ASP A 126 3.47 -34.20 -36.79
CA ASP A 126 3.09 -35.39 -37.57
C ASP A 126 3.29 -35.24 -39.09
N GLY A 127 3.48 -34.02 -39.60
CA GLY A 127 3.75 -33.76 -41.03
C GLY A 127 5.13 -34.21 -41.53
N GLY A 128 6.02 -34.64 -40.63
CA GLY A 128 7.42 -34.98 -40.94
C GLY A 128 7.76 -36.47 -41.00
N GLY A 129 6.84 -37.41 -40.77
CA GLY A 129 7.27 -38.79 -40.46
C GLY A 129 6.27 -39.92 -40.67
N ILE A 130 5.33 -39.82 -41.61
CA ILE A 130 4.44 -40.95 -41.93
C ILE A 130 4.52 -41.28 -43.42
N ALA A 131 5.67 -41.82 -43.83
CA ALA A 131 5.80 -42.58 -45.06
C ALA A 131 6.51 -43.90 -44.75
N GLY A 132 5.82 -45.01 -45.00
CA GLY A 132 6.41 -46.35 -45.07
C GLY A 132 6.36 -47.14 -43.77
N GLY A 133 5.46 -48.13 -43.73
CA GLY A 133 5.42 -49.11 -42.67
C GLY A 133 6.72 -49.91 -42.59
N ASP A 134 7.37 -49.84 -41.44
CA ASP A 134 8.17 -50.95 -40.93
C ASP A 134 8.14 -50.89 -39.39
N THR A 135 7.24 -51.68 -38.81
CA THR A 135 7.08 -51.80 -37.35
C THR A 135 8.37 -52.27 -36.68
N GLY A 136 9.31 -52.88 -37.43
CA GLY A 136 10.64 -53.26 -36.94
C GLY A 136 11.62 -52.07 -36.80
N GLY A 137 11.60 -51.13 -37.75
CA GLY A 137 12.45 -49.93 -37.70
C GLY A 137 12.02 -48.92 -36.63
N MET A 138 10.71 -48.83 -36.37
CA MET A 138 10.16 -48.01 -35.28
C MET A 138 10.60 -48.51 -33.90
N MET A 139 10.63 -49.84 -33.71
CA MET A 139 11.05 -50.46 -32.45
C MET A 139 12.54 -50.22 -32.19
N ASP A 140 13.42 -50.36 -33.19
CA ASP A 140 14.85 -50.10 -33.03
C ASP A 140 15.15 -48.61 -32.82
N THR A 141 14.38 -47.72 -33.45
CA THR A 141 14.49 -46.27 -33.25
C THR A 141 14.00 -45.85 -31.87
N LEU A 142 12.89 -46.43 -31.38
CA LEU A 142 12.40 -46.23 -30.01
C LEU A 142 13.38 -46.74 -28.98
N VAL A 143 13.95 -47.94 -29.18
CA VAL A 143 14.95 -48.52 -28.26
C VAL A 143 16.20 -47.65 -28.21
N LYS A 144 16.69 -47.16 -29.36
CA LYS A 144 17.84 -46.23 -29.41
C LYS A 144 17.51 -44.88 -28.79
N ALA A 145 16.32 -44.33 -29.03
CA ALA A 145 15.87 -43.07 -28.43
C ALA A 145 15.75 -43.18 -26.91
N VAL A 146 15.17 -44.28 -26.41
CA VAL A 146 15.05 -44.54 -24.97
C VAL A 146 16.42 -44.78 -24.33
N ALA A 147 17.32 -45.52 -24.97
CA ALA A 147 18.67 -45.75 -24.47
C ALA A 147 19.49 -44.45 -24.43
N ASN A 148 19.36 -43.59 -25.43
CA ASN A 148 20.01 -42.28 -25.45
C ASN A 148 19.39 -41.34 -24.41
N ALA A 149 18.07 -41.31 -24.26
CA ALA A 149 17.38 -40.52 -23.24
C ALA A 149 17.75 -40.96 -21.83
N GLN A 150 17.89 -42.26 -21.57
CA GLN A 150 18.38 -42.76 -20.28
C GLN A 150 19.83 -42.35 -20.02
N LYS A 151 20.69 -42.39 -21.04
CA LYS A 151 22.09 -41.96 -20.92
C LYS A 151 22.20 -40.45 -20.65
N GLU A 152 21.43 -39.65 -21.37
CA GLU A 152 21.36 -38.20 -21.19
C GLU A 152 20.79 -37.84 -19.82
N PHE A 153 19.74 -38.53 -19.39
CA PHE A 153 19.18 -38.37 -18.04
C PHE A 153 20.17 -38.70 -16.93
N LEU A 154 21.01 -39.73 -17.09
CA LEU A 154 22.06 -40.05 -16.10
C LEU A 154 23.18 -38.99 -16.07
N VAL A 155 23.48 -38.37 -17.20
CA VAL A 155 24.44 -37.26 -17.27
C VAL A 155 23.86 -36.01 -16.60
N ASP A 156 22.60 -35.69 -16.91
CA ASP A 156 21.89 -34.56 -16.32
C ASP A 156 21.66 -34.75 -14.82
N LEU A 157 21.33 -35.96 -14.35
CA LEU A 157 21.22 -36.25 -12.91
C LEU A 157 22.54 -36.04 -12.18
N ASN A 158 23.66 -36.43 -12.79
CA ASN A 158 24.98 -36.19 -12.19
C ASN A 158 25.32 -34.68 -12.18
N ALA A 159 25.01 -33.96 -13.25
CA ALA A 159 25.20 -32.52 -13.32
C ALA A 159 24.32 -31.78 -12.28
N LEU A 160 23.06 -32.19 -12.15
CA LEU A 160 22.12 -31.64 -11.17
C LEU A 160 22.56 -31.97 -9.75
N SER A 161 22.99 -33.21 -9.48
CA SER A 161 23.55 -33.59 -8.17
C SER A 161 24.79 -32.76 -7.82
N LYS A 162 25.64 -32.42 -8.79
CA LYS A 162 26.79 -31.55 -8.57
C LYS A 162 26.35 -30.12 -8.25
N ASN A 163 25.43 -29.57 -9.03
CA ASN A 163 24.90 -28.22 -8.81
C ASN A 163 24.17 -28.09 -7.45
N VAL A 164 23.40 -29.11 -7.06
CA VAL A 164 22.74 -29.16 -5.75
C VAL A 164 23.77 -29.22 -4.63
N LYS A 165 24.84 -30.01 -4.77
CA LYS A 165 25.93 -30.05 -3.79
C LYS A 165 26.63 -28.69 -3.64
N GLU A 166 26.91 -28.02 -4.76
CA GLU A 166 27.49 -26.67 -4.75
C GLU A 166 26.54 -25.62 -4.15
N GLN A 167 25.22 -25.76 -4.35
CA GLN A 167 24.23 -24.90 -3.68
C GLN A 167 24.17 -25.15 -2.17
N VAL A 168 24.24 -26.40 -1.73
CA VAL A 168 24.24 -26.76 -0.30
C VAL A 168 25.51 -26.24 0.39
N GLU A 169 26.69 -26.37 -0.23
CA GLU A 169 27.94 -25.82 0.31
C GLU A 169 27.91 -24.28 0.38
N ASN A 170 27.27 -23.61 -0.60
CA ASN A 170 27.10 -22.16 -0.56
C ASN A 170 26.08 -21.70 0.48
N LEU A 171 25.01 -22.47 0.70
CA LEU A 171 24.04 -22.19 1.77
C LEU A 171 24.67 -22.37 3.14
N ASP A 172 25.49 -23.41 3.34
CA ASP A 172 26.18 -23.66 4.61
C ASP A 172 27.18 -22.53 4.95
N LYS A 173 27.97 -22.08 3.96
CA LYS A 173 28.86 -20.91 4.11
C LYS A 173 28.08 -19.63 4.45
N ARG A 174 26.94 -19.40 3.80
CA ARG A 174 26.09 -18.23 4.06
C ARG A 174 25.43 -18.32 5.44
N ALA A 175 25.00 -19.51 5.85
CA ALA A 175 24.41 -19.75 7.17
C ALA A 175 25.43 -19.50 8.29
N ALA A 176 26.66 -20.01 8.14
CA ALA A 176 27.75 -19.76 9.09
C ALA A 176 28.08 -18.26 9.20
N ALA A 177 28.20 -17.56 8.07
CA ALA A 177 28.44 -16.11 8.06
C ALA A 177 27.25 -15.30 8.61
N HIS A 178 26.02 -15.79 8.43
CA HIS A 178 24.82 -15.14 8.96
C HIS A 178 24.72 -15.33 10.49
N GLN A 179 25.04 -16.52 11.00
CA GLN A 179 25.09 -16.81 12.44
C GLN A 179 26.08 -15.88 13.16
N GLU A 180 27.30 -15.74 12.64
CA GLU A 180 28.35 -14.88 13.22
C GLU A 180 27.96 -13.39 13.21
N ARG A 181 27.33 -12.93 12.12
CA ARG A 181 26.88 -11.54 11.97
C ARG A 181 25.69 -11.25 12.88
N VAL A 182 24.74 -12.17 13.03
CA VAL A 182 23.59 -12.02 13.94
C VAL A 182 24.06 -11.93 15.38
N ASP A 183 24.98 -12.79 15.82
CA ASP A 183 25.48 -12.77 17.21
C ASP A 183 26.21 -11.45 17.52
N THR A 184 27.02 -10.97 16.58
CA THR A 184 27.77 -9.71 16.74
C THR A 184 26.85 -8.48 16.73
N GLU A 185 25.89 -8.40 15.79
CA GLU A 185 24.94 -7.30 15.71
C GLU A 185 23.96 -7.30 16.88
N PHE A 186 23.53 -8.48 17.34
CA PHE A 186 22.65 -8.61 18.49
C PHE A 186 23.34 -8.20 19.79
N ALA A 187 24.60 -8.60 19.98
CA ALA A 187 25.40 -8.15 21.12
C ALA A 187 25.59 -6.61 21.11
N ASN A 188 25.85 -6.02 19.95
CA ASN A 188 25.98 -4.58 19.80
C ASN A 188 24.65 -3.84 20.05
N ALA A 189 23.55 -4.37 19.55
CA ALA A 189 22.21 -3.82 19.76
C ALA A 189 21.81 -3.87 21.25
N LEU A 190 22.08 -4.98 21.95
CA LEU A 190 21.81 -5.10 23.39
C LEU A 190 22.65 -4.12 24.21
N ASN A 191 23.92 -3.93 23.84
CA ASN A 191 24.79 -2.97 24.54
C ASN A 191 24.29 -1.52 24.35
N ARG A 192 23.91 -1.13 23.13
CA ARG A 192 23.32 0.20 22.88
C ARG A 192 22.00 0.39 23.60
N MET A 193 21.13 -0.61 23.56
CA MET A 193 19.85 -0.57 24.27
C MET A 193 20.04 -0.40 25.78
N ARG A 194 21.00 -1.12 26.37
CA ARG A 194 21.35 -0.97 27.78
C ARG A 194 21.85 0.44 28.09
N GLU A 195 22.68 1.02 27.24
CA GLU A 195 23.21 2.36 27.39
C GLU A 195 22.10 3.43 27.29
N ASP A 196 21.26 3.35 26.26
CA ASP A 196 20.11 4.24 26.06
C ASP A 196 19.12 4.15 27.21
N MET A 197 18.82 2.93 27.68
CA MET A 197 17.92 2.72 28.82
C MET A 197 18.52 3.28 30.11
N THR A 198 19.83 3.16 30.32
CA THR A 198 20.51 3.74 31.49
C THR A 198 20.45 5.27 31.45
N ASN A 199 20.66 5.87 30.28
CA ASN A 199 20.55 7.32 30.10
C ASN A 199 19.11 7.81 30.28
N ALA A 200 18.13 7.12 29.72
CA ALA A 200 16.71 7.45 29.87
C ALA A 200 16.25 7.34 31.34
N ILE A 201 16.70 6.31 32.07
CA ILE A 201 16.41 6.18 33.51
C ILE A 201 17.05 7.34 34.28
N LYS A 202 18.29 7.71 33.97
CA LYS A 202 18.99 8.83 34.61
C LYS A 202 18.25 10.16 34.39
N ASP A 203 17.81 10.42 33.16
CA ASP A 203 17.06 11.62 32.82
C ASP A 203 15.69 11.64 33.51
N SER A 204 14.98 10.51 33.51
CA SER A 204 13.70 10.38 34.22
C SER A 204 13.82 10.63 35.73
N VAL A 205 14.85 10.08 36.37
CA VAL A 205 15.14 10.31 37.80
C VAL A 205 15.46 11.80 38.05
N LYS A 206 16.23 12.43 37.17
CA LYS A 206 16.56 13.86 37.27
C LYS A 206 15.29 14.72 37.18
N THR A 207 14.48 14.51 36.15
CA THR A 207 13.22 15.23 35.95
C THR A 207 12.25 15.02 37.13
N THR A 208 12.13 13.80 37.63
CA THR A 208 11.30 13.48 38.82
C THR A 208 11.80 14.21 40.07
N THR A 209 13.12 14.28 40.25
CA THR A 209 13.74 15.01 41.37
C THR A 209 13.46 16.50 41.27
N ASP A 210 13.54 17.08 40.06
CA ASP A 210 13.27 18.49 39.82
C ASP A 210 11.81 18.86 40.08
N TYR A 211 10.86 18.01 39.67
CA TYR A 211 9.44 18.16 40.05
C TYR A 211 9.23 18.07 41.56
N THR A 212 9.90 17.14 42.24
CA THR A 212 9.80 16.97 43.70
C THR A 212 10.34 18.20 44.43
N ARG A 213 11.44 18.80 43.96
CA ARG A 213 11.98 20.07 44.50
C ARG A 213 11.04 21.23 44.25
N ALA A 214 10.50 21.36 43.05
CA ALA A 214 9.53 22.40 42.71
C ALA A 214 8.27 22.29 43.57
N LEU A 215 7.77 21.08 43.78
CA LEU A 215 6.63 20.79 44.66
C LEU A 215 6.95 21.16 46.12
N SER A 216 8.10 20.76 46.64
CA SER A 216 8.56 21.12 48.00
C SER A 216 8.64 22.64 48.19
N SER A 217 9.20 23.35 47.21
CA SER A 217 9.26 24.82 47.21
C SER A 217 7.86 25.45 47.15
N GLY A 218 6.96 24.91 46.34
CA GLY A 218 5.56 25.35 46.27
C GLY A 218 4.84 25.16 47.62
N ILE A 219 5.03 24.01 48.27
CA ILE A 219 4.47 23.73 49.60
C ILE A 219 5.03 24.70 50.65
N GLN A 220 6.34 24.98 50.64
CA GLN A 220 6.94 25.96 51.54
C GLN A 220 6.42 27.38 51.30
N SER A 221 6.24 27.78 50.04
CA SER A 221 5.64 29.06 49.68
C SER A 221 4.21 29.17 50.18
N LEU A 222 3.39 28.12 49.98
CA LEU A 222 2.04 28.05 50.52
C LEU A 222 2.02 28.13 52.04
N ASN A 223 2.95 27.43 52.73
CA ASN A 223 3.06 27.48 54.18
C ASN A 223 3.42 28.90 54.68
N ASN A 224 4.33 29.59 54.00
CA ASN A 224 4.67 30.99 54.32
C ASN A 224 3.50 31.95 54.11
N VAL A 225 2.72 31.77 53.03
CA VAL A 225 1.51 32.57 52.77
C VAL A 225 0.45 32.30 53.83
N LEU A 226 0.26 31.05 54.23
CA LEU A 226 -0.66 30.68 55.32
C LEU A 226 -0.21 31.26 56.66
N ALA A 227 1.08 31.30 56.97
CA ALA A 227 1.61 31.96 58.16
C ALA A 227 1.36 33.48 58.14
N GLN A 228 1.61 34.15 57.01
CA GLN A 228 1.31 35.58 56.85
C GLN A 228 -0.19 35.90 56.92
N LEU A 229 -1.04 35.00 56.43
CA LEU A 229 -2.51 35.13 56.54
C LEU A 229 -3.01 34.84 57.95
N GLY A 230 -2.38 33.92 58.67
CA GLY A 230 -2.63 33.65 60.09
C GLY A 230 -2.27 34.84 61.00
N GLU A 231 -1.20 35.57 60.68
CA GLU A 231 -0.84 36.81 61.36
C GLU A 231 -1.74 38.00 60.99
N LYS A 232 -2.37 37.99 59.81
CA LYS A 232 -3.30 39.02 59.33
C LYS A 232 -4.78 38.69 59.59
N GLN A 233 -5.11 38.17 60.77
CA GLN A 233 -6.53 38.05 61.17
C GLN A 233 -7.23 39.43 61.24
N VAL A 234 -7.89 39.76 60.14
CA VAL A 234 -9.22 40.38 59.96
C VAL A 234 -9.57 41.56 60.89
N ILE A 235 -9.17 42.76 60.50
CA ILE A 235 -9.89 44.00 60.86
C ILE A 235 -11.18 44.02 60.03
N ILE A 236 -12.30 43.69 60.65
CA ILE A 236 -13.64 43.77 60.01
C ILE A 236 -13.97 45.24 59.76
N HIS A 237 -13.77 45.72 58.53
CA HIS A 237 -14.32 46.99 58.06
C HIS A 237 -15.83 46.80 57.80
N GLN A 238 -16.67 47.08 58.80
CA GLN A 238 -18.12 47.15 58.61
C GLN A 238 -18.47 48.34 57.71
N VAL A 239 -18.97 48.04 56.51
CA VAL A 239 -19.54 49.03 55.59
C VAL A 239 -20.88 49.52 56.15
N LYS A 240 -20.92 50.81 56.50
CA LYS A 240 -22.07 51.56 57.01
C LYS A 240 -23.20 51.62 55.97
N LYS A 241 -24.25 50.79 56.12
CA LYS A 241 -25.50 50.95 55.35
C LYS A 241 -26.35 52.07 55.97
N LYS A 242 -26.58 53.11 55.19
CA LYS A 242 -27.47 54.24 55.48
C LYS A 242 -28.92 53.78 55.27
N GLY A 243 -29.68 53.69 56.37
CA GLY A 243 -31.12 53.40 56.38
C GLY A 243 -31.88 54.51 57.11
N TRP A 244 -33.00 54.90 56.55
CA TRP A 244 -33.74 56.15 56.69
C TRP A 244 -35.03 55.88 57.50
N PHE A 245 -35.48 56.87 58.30
CA PHE A 245 -36.70 56.92 59.14
C PHE A 245 -36.63 56.24 60.52
N SER A 246 -37.16 56.77 61.64
CA SER A 246 -37.76 58.08 62.00
C SER A 246 -37.93 58.15 63.53
N LYS A 247 -37.91 59.37 64.09
CA LYS A 247 -38.60 59.78 65.34
C LYS A 247 -40.10 59.42 65.25
N ASP A 248 -40.91 59.24 66.30
CA ASP A 248 -40.92 59.67 67.71
C ASP A 248 -41.41 58.51 68.62
#